data_AF-A0A662DX22-F1
#
_entry.id   AF-A0A662DX22-F1
#
_cell.length_a   1.000
_cell.length_b   1.000
_cell.length_c   1.000
_cell.angle_alpha   90.00
_cell.angle_beta   90.00
_cell.angle_gamma   90.00
#
_symmetry.space_group_name_H-M   'P 1'
#
loop_
_entity.id
_entity.type
_entity.pdbx_description
1 polymer ?
#
loop_
_entity_poly.entity_id
_entity_poly.type
_entity_poly.pdbx_seq_one_letter_code
_entity_poly.pdbx_strand_id
1 'polypeptide(L)'
;MIETDSGVEEDRPLSARSDDGHRRKRKLLLWLVNILTWMWVCANPAASLETISASSDVTIDLGTSVIVADEDVAVDDQMGIVVAADLGALPVETDVIALGHDANGDRLIAFGTTTALAGGVVARPGDVVRYDGSAYSIEFDARASGLPSGVVTDATSLAANGLLLSFDTTVDLGGGLIVANEDLVTWDGSGFSLLFDGSSEGVEPALNADAAQDLGGGILLMSFDTTGEVAGLVFNDEDVLRFDGTNWNLEFDGSAADSAWVAADLDAIMVPEAERWLMLGGGLILLASSGGRSSRTHLQPFNAAHNVR
;
A
#
# COMPACT_ATOMS: atom_id res chain seq x y z
N MET A 1 -50.30 72.76 63.28
CA MET A 1 -51.54 71.98 63.50
C MET A 1 -52.08 71.64 62.12
N ILE A 2 -52.66 70.44 61.95
CA ILE A 2 -52.87 69.69 60.68
C ILE A 2 -51.60 68.87 60.36
N GLU A 3 -51.44 67.64 60.86
CA GLU A 3 -52.23 66.39 60.78
C GLU A 3 -51.92 65.58 59.51
N THR A 4 -51.49 64.36 59.80
CA THR A 4 -50.93 63.27 58.98
C THR A 4 -52.00 62.54 58.18
N ASP A 5 -51.63 61.98 57.02
CA ASP A 5 -52.30 60.79 56.49
C ASP A 5 -51.25 59.76 56.05
N SER A 6 -51.50 58.52 56.46
CA SER A 6 -50.62 57.36 56.45
C SER A 6 -51.21 56.30 55.53
N GLY A 7 -50.64 56.15 54.34
CA GLY A 7 -50.90 55.03 53.45
C GLY A 7 -49.94 53.88 53.74
N VAL A 8 -50.46 52.78 54.29
CA VAL A 8 -49.77 51.51 54.51
C VAL A 8 -49.81 50.71 53.21
N GLU A 9 -48.65 50.45 52.61
CA GLU A 9 -48.48 49.62 51.41
C GLU A 9 -48.23 48.17 51.82
N GLU A 10 -49.05 47.24 51.28
CA GLU A 10 -49.03 45.81 51.58
C GLU A 10 -47.76 45.12 51.07
N ASP A 11 -47.07 44.45 51.99
CA ASP A 11 -45.96 43.53 51.75
C ASP A 11 -46.44 42.28 50.99
N ARG A 12 -45.97 42.10 49.73
CA ARG A 12 -46.12 40.84 49.00
C ARG A 12 -44.85 39.99 49.14
N PRO A 13 -44.94 38.72 49.55
CA PRO A 13 -43.77 37.87 49.71
C PRO A 13 -43.19 37.44 48.36
N LEU A 14 -41.96 37.88 48.09
CA LEU A 14 -41.08 37.39 47.02
C LEU A 14 -40.67 35.94 47.32
N SER A 15 -41.41 34.97 46.78
CA SER A 15 -41.07 33.54 46.87
C SER A 15 -40.78 32.95 45.49
N ALA A 16 -39.59 32.34 45.40
CA ALA A 16 -39.20 31.24 44.52
C ALA A 16 -39.03 31.53 43.01
N ARG A 17 -37.85 32.05 42.64
CA ARG A 17 -37.32 31.88 41.28
C ARG A 17 -35.79 31.90 41.23
N SER A 18 -35.13 30.86 41.76
CA SER A 18 -33.68 30.68 41.58
C SER A 18 -33.25 29.23 41.85
N ASP A 19 -33.56 28.29 40.96
CA ASP A 19 -32.88 26.98 41.00
C ASP A 19 -32.70 26.26 39.65
N ASP A 20 -33.16 26.85 38.54
CA ASP A 20 -33.19 26.16 37.23
C ASP A 20 -31.88 26.31 36.42
N GLY A 21 -31.02 27.26 36.80
CA GLY A 21 -29.76 27.56 36.10
C GLY A 21 -28.68 26.50 36.32
N HIS A 22 -28.61 25.89 37.51
CA HIS A 22 -27.55 24.93 37.83
C HIS A 22 -27.81 23.53 37.26
N ARG A 23 -29.07 23.15 37.03
CA ARG A 23 -29.42 21.84 36.42
C ARG A 23 -29.08 21.76 34.93
N ARG A 24 -29.21 22.87 34.18
CA ARG A 24 -28.87 22.91 32.74
C ARG A 24 -27.37 22.81 32.46
N LYS A 25 -26.54 23.48 33.27
CA LYS A 25 -25.07 23.44 33.12
C LYS A 25 -24.49 22.05 33.38
N ARG A 26 -25.04 21.30 34.33
CA ARG A 26 -24.61 19.92 34.63
C ARG A 26 -24.96 18.92 33.51
N LYS A 27 -26.12 19.08 32.86
CA LYS A 27 -26.51 18.21 31.72
C LYS A 27 -25.66 18.43 30.47
N LEU A 28 -25.27 19.68 30.18
CA LEU A 28 -24.40 19.99 29.04
C LEU A 28 -22.97 19.43 29.24
N LEU A 29 -22.43 19.54 30.46
CA LEU A 29 -21.10 19.01 30.79
C LEU A 29 -21.06 17.48 30.70
N LEU A 30 -22.09 16.78 31.20
CA LEU A 30 -22.20 15.32 31.09
C LEU A 30 -22.40 14.82 29.64
N TRP A 31 -23.01 15.63 28.77
CA TRP A 31 -23.17 15.32 27.35
C TRP A 31 -21.86 15.51 26.58
N LEU A 32 -21.12 16.60 26.84
CA LEU A 32 -19.80 16.85 26.24
C LEU A 32 -18.73 15.86 26.72
N VAL A 33 -18.73 15.49 28.01
CA VAL A 33 -17.83 14.45 28.52
C VAL A 33 -18.12 13.11 27.85
N ASN A 34 -19.39 12.71 27.67
CA ASN A 34 -19.69 11.49 26.92
C ASN A 34 -19.20 11.56 25.47
N ILE A 35 -19.37 12.68 24.77
CA ILE A 35 -18.88 12.81 23.38
C ILE A 35 -17.35 12.70 23.32
N LEU A 36 -16.62 13.32 24.26
CA LEU A 36 -15.16 13.18 24.32
C LEU A 36 -14.71 11.75 24.68
N THR A 37 -15.42 11.04 25.56
CA THR A 37 -15.08 9.65 25.90
C THR A 37 -15.38 8.70 24.73
N TRP A 38 -16.44 8.94 23.96
CA TRP A 38 -16.73 8.18 22.74
C TRP A 38 -15.72 8.47 21.62
N MET A 39 -15.20 9.70 21.51
CA MET A 39 -14.12 10.02 20.57
C MET A 39 -12.78 9.34 20.93
N TRP A 40 -12.52 9.05 22.21
CA TRP A 40 -11.32 8.31 22.64
C TRP A 40 -11.41 6.79 22.44
N VAL A 41 -12.61 6.20 22.52
CA VAL A 41 -12.81 4.74 22.32
C VAL A 41 -12.79 4.35 20.84
N CYS A 42 -13.02 5.28 19.91
CA CYS A 42 -12.97 5.04 18.47
C CYS A 42 -11.62 5.38 17.82
N ALA A 43 -10.60 5.74 18.62
CA ALA A 43 -9.26 6.10 18.13
C ALA A 43 -8.21 5.05 18.48
N ASN A 44 -8.58 3.77 18.56
CA ASN A 44 -7.60 2.76 18.16
C ASN A 44 -7.46 2.93 16.66
N PRO A 45 -6.30 3.37 16.13
CA PRO A 45 -6.04 3.09 14.72
C PRO A 45 -6.18 1.58 14.63
N ALA A 46 -7.23 1.10 13.96
CA ALA A 46 -7.17 -0.26 13.44
C ALA A 46 -5.83 -0.31 12.71
N ALA A 47 -4.96 -1.26 13.09
CA ALA A 47 -3.73 -1.49 12.36
C ALA A 47 -4.09 -1.40 10.88
N SER A 48 -3.47 -0.45 10.17
CA SER A 48 -3.79 -0.27 8.76
C SER A 48 -3.60 -1.63 8.14
N LEU A 49 -4.68 -2.20 7.61
CA LEU A 49 -4.60 -3.50 6.98
C LEU A 49 -3.56 -3.39 5.87
N GLU A 50 -2.54 -4.21 5.98
CA GLU A 50 -1.38 -4.20 5.12
C GLU A 50 -1.66 -5.17 3.96
N THR A 51 -1.55 -4.69 2.72
CA THR A 51 -1.63 -5.53 1.51
C THR A 51 -0.22 -5.82 1.05
N ILE A 52 0.22 -7.08 1.07
CA ILE A 52 1.55 -7.50 0.63
C ILE A 52 1.46 -8.03 -0.79
N SER A 53 2.41 -7.66 -1.63
CA SER A 53 2.57 -8.25 -2.96
C SER A 53 3.92 -8.94 -3.02
N ALA A 54 3.96 -10.18 -3.52
CA ALA A 54 5.19 -10.97 -3.63
C ALA A 54 5.10 -11.91 -4.83
N SER A 55 6.16 -11.97 -5.63
CA SER A 55 6.42 -13.09 -6.56
C SER A 55 7.11 -14.20 -5.79
N SER A 56 7.19 -15.37 -6.41
CA SER A 56 7.94 -16.49 -5.87
C SER A 56 8.76 -17.16 -6.95
N ASP A 57 9.94 -17.66 -6.61
CA ASP A 57 10.81 -18.39 -7.56
C ASP A 57 10.24 -19.76 -7.97
N VAL A 58 9.25 -20.24 -7.21
CA VAL A 58 8.53 -21.49 -7.43
C VAL A 58 7.03 -21.28 -7.39
N THR A 59 6.29 -22.24 -7.95
CA THR A 59 4.84 -22.26 -7.80
C THR A 59 4.43 -22.51 -6.33
N ILE A 60 3.73 -21.56 -5.72
CA ILE A 60 3.20 -21.64 -4.35
C ILE A 60 1.68 -21.80 -4.31
N ASP A 61 1.16 -22.48 -3.28
CA ASP A 61 -0.27 -22.64 -3.00
C ASP A 61 -0.61 -21.96 -1.66
N LEU A 62 -1.17 -20.75 -1.72
CA LEU A 62 -1.46 -19.91 -0.56
C LEU A 62 -2.83 -20.23 0.07
N GLY A 63 -3.05 -21.52 0.33
CA GLY A 63 -3.95 -22.00 1.38
C GLY A 63 -5.47 -21.90 1.13
N THR A 64 -5.97 -21.22 0.09
CA THR A 64 -7.44 -21.12 -0.11
C THR A 64 -7.99 -21.17 -1.52
N SER A 65 -7.19 -21.03 -2.60
CA SER A 65 -7.57 -21.29 -4.02
C SER A 65 -6.58 -20.73 -5.05
N VAL A 66 -5.57 -19.97 -4.63
CA VAL A 66 -4.63 -19.32 -5.54
C VAL A 66 -3.35 -20.12 -5.60
N ILE A 67 -3.12 -20.71 -6.77
CA ILE A 67 -1.82 -21.19 -7.18
C ILE A 67 -1.17 -19.98 -7.87
N VAL A 68 -0.03 -19.55 -7.35
CA VAL A 68 0.77 -18.46 -7.90
C VAL A 68 1.95 -19.15 -8.55
N ALA A 69 2.04 -19.09 -9.88
CA ALA A 69 3.22 -19.58 -10.60
C ALA A 69 4.40 -18.63 -10.41
N ASP A 70 5.59 -19.03 -10.84
CA ASP A 70 6.80 -18.22 -10.75
C ASP A 70 6.71 -16.92 -11.57
N GLU A 71 5.90 -16.91 -12.63
CA GLU A 71 5.59 -15.69 -13.38
C GLU A 71 4.53 -14.78 -12.74
N ASP A 72 3.86 -15.22 -11.69
CA ASP A 72 2.76 -14.50 -11.06
C ASP A 72 3.22 -13.79 -9.78
N VAL A 73 2.47 -12.76 -9.39
CA VAL A 73 2.62 -12.10 -8.09
C VAL A 73 1.38 -12.37 -7.27
N ALA A 74 1.55 -12.90 -6.07
CA ALA A 74 0.52 -12.98 -5.05
C ALA A 74 0.29 -11.60 -4.41
N VAL A 75 -0.96 -11.25 -4.16
CA VAL A 75 -1.36 -10.08 -3.36
C VAL A 75 -2.20 -10.58 -2.19
N ASP A 76 -1.66 -10.49 -0.98
CA ASP A 76 -2.31 -10.88 0.27
C ASP A 76 -2.84 -9.63 1.00
N ASP A 77 -4.14 -9.61 1.29
CA ASP A 77 -4.75 -8.53 2.07
C ASP A 77 -4.62 -8.68 3.60
N GLN A 78 -3.91 -9.71 4.07
CA GLN A 78 -3.76 -10.13 5.46
C GLN A 78 -5.09 -10.42 6.18
N MET A 79 -6.21 -10.50 5.46
CA MET A 79 -7.51 -10.95 5.95
C MET A 79 -7.84 -12.37 5.48
N GLY A 80 -6.84 -13.07 4.94
CA GLY A 80 -6.97 -14.42 4.38
C GLY A 80 -7.54 -14.42 2.96
N ILE A 81 -7.45 -13.28 2.24
CA ILE A 81 -7.71 -13.22 0.81
C ILE A 81 -6.38 -12.96 0.11
N VAL A 82 -5.96 -13.97 -0.66
CA VAL A 82 -4.86 -13.86 -1.60
C VAL A 82 -5.44 -13.83 -3.02
N VAL A 83 -4.92 -12.95 -3.88
CA VAL A 83 -5.26 -12.88 -5.30
C VAL A 83 -4.00 -12.74 -6.14
N ALA A 84 -4.03 -13.13 -7.42
CA ALA A 84 -2.94 -12.80 -8.33
C ALA A 84 -2.99 -11.30 -8.71
N ALA A 85 -1.84 -10.64 -8.77
CA ALA A 85 -1.72 -9.29 -9.29
C ALA A 85 -2.01 -9.27 -10.80
N ASP A 86 -2.62 -8.21 -11.29
CA ASP A 86 -2.74 -7.98 -12.73
C ASP A 86 -1.42 -7.40 -13.27
N LEU A 87 -0.60 -8.27 -13.85
CA LEU A 87 0.63 -7.92 -14.55
C LEU A 87 0.45 -7.96 -16.08
N GLY A 88 -0.79 -8.08 -16.58
CA GLY A 88 -1.08 -8.37 -17.97
C GLY A 88 -0.76 -9.81 -18.38
N ALA A 89 -0.65 -10.06 -19.69
CA ALA A 89 -0.30 -11.39 -20.20
C ALA A 89 1.23 -11.56 -20.26
N LEU A 90 1.79 -12.24 -19.26
CA LEU A 90 3.18 -12.64 -19.26
C LEU A 90 3.37 -13.97 -20.01
N PRO A 91 4.49 -14.15 -20.75
CA PRO A 91 4.85 -15.46 -21.28
C PRO A 91 5.08 -16.46 -20.15
N VAL A 92 4.70 -17.72 -20.36
CA VAL A 92 5.06 -18.82 -19.45
C VAL A 92 6.57 -18.89 -19.28
N GLU A 93 7.04 -19.29 -18.09
CA GLU A 93 8.46 -19.38 -17.72
C GLU A 93 9.17 -18.01 -17.63
N THR A 94 8.39 -16.93 -17.52
CA THR A 94 8.93 -15.60 -17.24
C THR A 94 9.14 -15.48 -15.74
N ASP A 95 10.35 -15.20 -15.32
CA ASP A 95 10.68 -15.06 -13.91
C ASP A 95 10.57 -13.59 -13.47
N VAL A 96 9.61 -13.27 -12.61
CA VAL A 96 9.40 -11.91 -12.05
C VAL A 96 10.22 -11.78 -10.78
N ILE A 97 11.33 -11.05 -10.88
CA ILE A 97 12.33 -10.95 -9.81
C ILE A 97 12.32 -9.59 -9.10
N ALA A 98 11.47 -8.66 -9.54
CA ALA A 98 11.29 -7.39 -8.84
C ALA A 98 9.93 -6.79 -9.21
N LEU A 99 9.22 -6.27 -8.20
CA LEU A 99 7.97 -5.55 -8.39
C LEU A 99 7.93 -4.24 -7.60
N GLY A 100 7.56 -3.16 -8.29
CA GLY A 100 7.27 -1.86 -7.71
C GLY A 100 5.95 -1.28 -8.22
N HIS A 101 5.51 -0.18 -7.61
CA HIS A 101 4.27 0.50 -7.95
C HIS A 101 4.49 2.00 -8.16
N ASP A 102 3.77 2.57 -9.14
CA ASP A 102 3.59 4.02 -9.23
C ASP A 102 2.36 4.46 -8.44
N ALA A 103 2.34 5.71 -7.98
CA ALA A 103 1.20 6.38 -7.38
C ALA A 103 -0.04 6.37 -8.29
N ASN A 104 0.14 6.24 -9.61
CA ASN A 104 -0.97 6.12 -10.57
C ASN A 104 -1.55 4.69 -10.67
N GLY A 105 -0.95 3.73 -9.96
CA GLY A 105 -1.33 2.32 -10.01
C GLY A 105 -0.60 1.49 -11.07
N ASP A 106 0.31 2.08 -11.84
CA ASP A 106 1.18 1.33 -12.76
C ASP A 106 2.07 0.36 -11.99
N ARG A 107 2.47 -0.75 -12.64
CA ARG A 107 3.44 -1.71 -12.11
C ARG A 107 4.80 -1.48 -12.73
N LEU A 108 5.84 -1.59 -11.92
CA LEU A 108 7.24 -1.61 -12.32
C LEU A 108 7.73 -3.04 -12.13
N ILE A 109 8.29 -3.66 -13.17
CA ILE A 109 8.57 -5.10 -13.19
C ILE A 109 9.97 -5.32 -13.75
N ALA A 110 10.80 -6.10 -13.07
CA ALA A 110 12.04 -6.64 -13.62
C ALA A 110 11.93 -8.15 -13.84
N PHE A 111 12.74 -8.68 -14.75
CA PHE A 111 12.70 -10.10 -15.12
C PHE A 111 14.09 -10.75 -15.03
N GLY A 112 14.15 -11.97 -14.50
CA GLY A 112 15.38 -12.76 -14.42
C GLY A 112 15.86 -13.28 -15.78
N THR A 113 14.98 -13.29 -16.78
CA THR A 113 15.29 -13.71 -18.14
C THR A 113 14.88 -12.69 -19.19
N THR A 114 15.37 -12.85 -20.43
CA THR A 114 14.95 -11.98 -21.52
C THR A 114 13.52 -12.30 -21.95
N THR A 115 12.61 -11.37 -21.70
CA THR A 115 11.17 -11.55 -21.86
C THR A 115 10.61 -10.73 -23.02
N ALA A 116 9.90 -11.39 -23.93
CA ALA A 116 9.17 -10.73 -25.02
C ALA A 116 7.72 -10.49 -24.61
N LEU A 117 7.35 -9.22 -24.41
CA LEU A 117 6.06 -8.79 -23.92
C LEU A 117 5.13 -8.33 -25.07
N ALA A 118 3.84 -8.20 -24.76
CA ALA A 118 2.87 -7.64 -25.69
C ALA A 118 3.28 -6.23 -26.17
N GLY A 119 2.88 -5.86 -27.38
CA GLY A 119 3.27 -4.57 -27.98
C GLY A 119 4.69 -4.54 -28.55
N GLY A 120 5.44 -5.64 -28.50
CA GLY A 120 6.79 -5.74 -29.06
C GLY A 120 7.89 -5.22 -28.14
N VAL A 121 7.58 -5.03 -26.86
CA VAL A 121 8.57 -4.74 -25.83
C VAL A 121 9.40 -5.99 -25.56
N VAL A 122 10.72 -5.84 -25.47
CA VAL A 122 11.64 -6.91 -25.08
C VAL A 122 12.44 -6.41 -23.90
N ALA A 123 12.18 -6.97 -22.73
CA ALA A 123 12.91 -6.69 -21.50
C ALA A 123 14.05 -7.67 -21.35
N ARG A 124 15.23 -7.20 -20.94
CA ARG A 124 16.39 -8.02 -20.60
C ARG A 124 16.58 -8.02 -19.09
N PRO A 125 17.37 -8.96 -18.55
CA PRO A 125 17.84 -8.84 -17.17
C PRO A 125 18.49 -7.47 -16.95
N GLY A 126 18.07 -6.78 -15.88
CA GLY A 126 18.44 -5.41 -15.55
C GLY A 126 17.50 -4.32 -16.08
N ASP A 127 16.66 -4.60 -17.08
CA ASP A 127 15.66 -3.63 -17.52
C ASP A 127 14.48 -3.59 -16.54
N VAL A 128 13.88 -2.40 -16.36
CA VAL A 128 12.59 -2.26 -15.65
C VAL A 128 11.50 -1.89 -16.64
N VAL A 129 10.42 -2.65 -16.60
CA VAL A 129 9.23 -2.47 -17.42
C VAL A 129 8.13 -1.80 -16.62
N ARG A 130 7.50 -0.79 -17.21
CA ARG A 130 6.23 -0.24 -16.72
C ARG A 130 5.06 -0.94 -17.40
N TYR A 131 4.07 -1.36 -16.62
CA TYR A 131 2.75 -1.80 -17.08
C TYR A 131 1.66 -0.86 -16.54
N ASP A 132 0.93 -0.20 -17.45
CA ASP A 132 -0.10 0.81 -17.12
C ASP A 132 -1.53 0.22 -16.96
N GLY A 133 -1.63 -1.10 -16.80
CA GLY A 133 -2.90 -1.83 -16.83
C GLY A 133 -3.41 -2.14 -18.24
N SER A 134 -2.72 -1.70 -19.30
CA SER A 134 -3.08 -2.00 -20.69
C SER A 134 -1.90 -2.34 -21.60
N ALA A 135 -0.74 -1.73 -21.40
CA ALA A 135 0.42 -1.83 -22.27
C ALA A 135 1.71 -1.85 -21.46
N TYR A 136 2.72 -2.51 -22.02
CA TYR A 136 4.08 -2.51 -21.48
C TYR A 136 4.92 -1.41 -22.16
N SER A 137 5.85 -0.83 -21.41
CA SER A 137 6.92 0.04 -21.92
C SER A 137 8.18 -0.13 -21.09
N ILE A 138 9.36 0.11 -21.68
CA ILE A 138 10.61 0.16 -20.92
C ILE A 138 10.65 1.46 -20.13
N GLU A 139 10.67 1.36 -18.79
CA GLU A 139 10.89 2.48 -17.88
C GLU A 139 12.39 2.77 -17.75
N PHE A 140 13.19 1.70 -17.66
CA PHE A 140 14.64 1.74 -17.52
C PHE A 140 15.28 0.70 -18.44
N ASP A 141 16.13 1.15 -19.37
CA ASP A 141 16.98 0.29 -20.20
C ASP A 141 18.37 0.25 -19.58
N ALA A 142 18.72 -0.86 -18.92
CA ALA A 142 19.97 -1.02 -18.18
C ALA A 142 21.18 -0.75 -19.08
N ARG A 143 21.16 -1.32 -20.28
CA ARG A 143 22.27 -1.18 -21.23
C ARG A 143 22.42 0.25 -21.71
N ALA A 144 21.33 0.94 -22.00
CA ALA A 144 21.35 2.34 -22.41
C ALA A 144 21.85 3.25 -21.29
N SER A 145 21.55 2.88 -20.03
CA SER A 145 22.02 3.56 -18.82
C SER A 145 23.46 3.22 -18.43
N GLY A 146 24.12 2.31 -19.15
CA GLY A 146 25.54 2.01 -18.98
C GLY A 146 25.85 0.87 -18.01
N LEU A 147 24.84 0.10 -17.57
CA LEU A 147 25.08 -1.09 -16.76
C LEU A 147 25.95 -2.10 -17.53
N PRO A 148 26.94 -2.72 -16.87
CA PRO A 148 27.69 -3.83 -17.43
C PRO A 148 26.79 -4.99 -17.84
N SER A 149 27.22 -5.75 -18.86
CA SER A 149 26.51 -6.96 -19.26
C SER A 149 26.53 -7.99 -18.13
N GLY A 150 25.35 -8.51 -17.79
CA GLY A 150 25.19 -9.54 -16.76
C GLY A 150 24.76 -9.02 -15.39
N VAL A 151 24.67 -7.70 -15.21
CA VAL A 151 24.03 -7.11 -14.03
C VAL A 151 22.52 -7.22 -14.17
N VAL A 152 21.87 -7.71 -13.13
CA VAL A 152 20.42 -7.89 -13.02
C VAL A 152 19.86 -6.89 -12.01
N THR A 153 18.62 -6.47 -12.21
CA THR A 153 17.92 -5.61 -11.25
C THR A 153 17.08 -6.51 -10.36
N ASP A 154 17.42 -6.50 -9.08
CA ASP A 154 16.84 -7.44 -8.12
C ASP A 154 15.78 -6.77 -7.27
N ALA A 155 15.79 -5.44 -7.12
CA ALA A 155 14.70 -4.72 -6.48
C ALA A 155 14.35 -3.47 -7.27
N THR A 156 13.06 -3.12 -7.33
CA THR A 156 12.61 -1.88 -7.97
C THR A 156 11.42 -1.25 -7.25
N SER A 157 11.41 0.09 -7.18
CA SER A 157 10.26 0.86 -6.71
C SER A 157 10.32 2.30 -7.23
N LEU A 158 9.33 3.12 -6.92
CA LEU A 158 9.49 4.57 -7.07
C LEU A 158 10.02 5.19 -5.80
N ALA A 159 10.99 6.10 -5.98
CA ALA A 159 11.47 7.01 -4.96
C ALA A 159 11.08 8.45 -5.32
N ALA A 160 11.28 9.39 -4.39
CA ALA A 160 10.94 10.80 -4.59
C ALA A 160 11.61 11.44 -5.83
N ASN A 161 12.77 10.93 -6.25
CA ASN A 161 13.59 11.49 -7.33
C ASN A 161 13.76 10.56 -8.54
N GLY A 162 12.96 9.51 -8.67
CA GLY A 162 13.03 8.60 -9.81
C GLY A 162 12.82 7.14 -9.43
N LEU A 163 13.47 6.25 -10.15
CA LEU A 163 13.39 4.80 -9.94
C LEU A 163 14.36 4.38 -8.84
N LEU A 164 13.88 3.67 -7.83
CA LEU A 164 14.69 2.96 -6.84
C LEU A 164 15.13 1.63 -7.44
N LEU A 165 16.42 1.27 -7.30
CA LEU A 165 17.00 0.05 -7.87
C LEU A 165 17.98 -0.60 -6.89
N SER A 166 17.96 -1.95 -6.86
CA SER A 166 19.04 -2.82 -6.36
C SER A 166 19.59 -3.65 -7.53
N PHE A 167 20.77 -4.26 -7.34
CA PHE A 167 21.39 -5.14 -8.34
C PHE A 167 21.95 -6.42 -7.71
N ASP A 168 21.95 -7.51 -8.47
CA ASP A 168 22.44 -8.85 -8.07
C ASP A 168 23.91 -8.93 -7.67
N THR A 169 24.68 -7.89 -7.97
CA THR A 169 26.12 -7.90 -7.79
C THR A 169 26.67 -6.50 -7.54
N THR A 170 27.88 -6.47 -6.98
CA THR A 170 28.62 -5.21 -6.88
C THR A 170 28.90 -4.64 -8.28
N VAL A 171 28.44 -3.41 -8.52
CA VAL A 171 28.51 -2.75 -9.83
C VAL A 171 29.12 -1.35 -9.74
N ASP A 172 29.97 -1.02 -10.71
CA ASP A 172 30.46 0.36 -10.94
C ASP A 172 29.49 1.07 -11.89
N LEU A 173 28.74 2.05 -11.36
CA LEU A 173 27.76 2.85 -12.09
C LEU A 173 28.38 4.08 -12.75
N GLY A 174 29.72 4.19 -12.73
CA GLY A 174 30.46 5.33 -13.23
C GLY A 174 30.51 6.49 -12.24
N GLY A 175 31.29 7.52 -12.56
CA GLY A 175 31.43 8.70 -11.70
C GLY A 175 32.09 8.42 -10.34
N GLY A 176 32.62 7.21 -10.13
CA GLY A 176 33.17 6.76 -8.85
C GLY A 176 32.12 6.17 -7.90
N LEU A 177 30.88 5.95 -8.36
CA LEU A 177 29.83 5.29 -7.61
C LEU A 177 29.93 3.77 -7.82
N ILE A 178 30.43 3.07 -6.80
CA ILE A 178 30.40 1.60 -6.72
C ILE A 178 29.34 1.26 -5.69
N VAL A 179 28.42 0.38 -6.04
CA VAL A 179 27.35 -0.07 -5.14
C VAL A 179 27.42 -1.58 -5.01
N ALA A 180 27.22 -2.08 -3.80
CA ALA A 180 27.11 -3.49 -3.50
C ALA A 180 25.67 -3.99 -3.74
N ASN A 181 25.42 -5.28 -3.54
CA ASN A 181 24.14 -5.91 -3.86
C ASN A 181 23.06 -5.66 -2.78
N GLU A 182 23.47 -5.23 -1.59
CA GLU A 182 22.61 -4.75 -0.51
C GLU A 182 22.28 -3.24 -0.59
N ASP A 183 22.89 -2.52 -1.54
CA ASP A 183 22.74 -1.07 -1.66
C ASP A 183 21.54 -0.71 -2.55
N LEU A 184 20.91 0.44 -2.26
CA LEU A 184 19.85 0.98 -3.11
C LEU A 184 20.30 2.30 -3.75
N VAL A 185 20.06 2.40 -5.06
CA VAL A 185 20.29 3.62 -5.83
C VAL A 185 19.01 4.20 -6.37
N THR A 186 19.02 5.50 -6.63
CA THR A 186 18.00 6.18 -7.43
C THR A 186 18.53 6.48 -8.82
N TRP A 187 17.68 6.28 -9.83
CA TRP A 187 17.92 6.68 -11.20
C TRP A 187 16.92 7.76 -11.62
N ASP A 188 17.43 8.93 -12.01
CA ASP A 188 16.62 10.13 -12.31
C ASP A 188 16.29 10.32 -13.80
N GLY A 189 16.54 9.29 -14.62
CA GLY A 189 16.47 9.39 -16.07
C GLY A 189 17.80 9.72 -16.75
N SER A 190 18.82 10.14 -15.99
CA SER A 190 20.09 10.61 -16.52
C SER A 190 21.32 10.05 -15.80
N GLY A 191 21.21 9.78 -14.50
CA GLY A 191 22.30 9.24 -13.70
C GLY A 191 21.83 8.57 -12.42
N PHE A 192 22.78 7.91 -11.76
CA PHE A 192 22.55 7.20 -10.51
C PHE A 192 22.99 8.04 -9.31
N SER A 193 22.31 7.86 -8.19
CA SER A 193 22.71 8.39 -6.88
C SER A 193 22.44 7.36 -5.80
N LEU A 194 23.40 7.16 -4.89
CA LEU A 194 23.21 6.29 -3.73
C LEU A 194 22.08 6.86 -2.85
N LEU A 195 21.07 6.04 -2.58
CA LEU A 195 20.00 6.35 -1.63
C LEU A 195 20.31 5.72 -0.27
N PHE A 196 20.79 4.48 -0.29
CA PHE A 196 20.99 3.64 0.88
C PHE A 196 22.25 2.81 0.68
N ASP A 197 23.15 2.85 1.67
CA ASP A 197 24.38 2.04 1.74
C ASP A 197 24.16 0.96 2.80
N GLY A 198 23.81 -0.25 2.36
CA GLY A 198 23.40 -1.34 3.25
C GLY A 198 24.53 -1.76 4.18
N SER A 199 25.77 -1.76 3.66
CA SER A 199 26.95 -2.07 4.45
C SER A 199 27.16 -1.08 5.62
N SER A 200 26.85 0.20 5.40
CA SER A 200 26.93 1.24 6.43
C SER A 200 25.85 1.11 7.51
N GLU A 201 24.73 0.49 7.17
CA GLU A 201 23.57 0.24 8.05
C GLU A 201 23.59 -1.17 8.66
N GLY A 202 24.69 -1.90 8.47
CA GLY A 202 24.96 -3.18 9.13
C GLY A 202 24.38 -4.40 8.42
N VAL A 203 23.96 -4.26 7.17
CA VAL A 203 23.61 -5.41 6.31
C VAL A 203 24.90 -6.16 5.98
N GLU A 204 24.88 -7.49 6.13
CA GLU A 204 26.03 -8.31 5.77
C GLU A 204 26.21 -8.39 4.25
N PRO A 205 27.44 -8.35 3.71
CA PRO A 205 27.69 -8.39 2.26
C PRO A 205 27.26 -9.69 1.55
N ALA A 206 26.75 -10.67 2.29
CA ALA A 206 26.23 -11.91 1.74
C ALA A 206 24.72 -11.84 1.49
N LEU A 207 24.03 -10.84 2.05
CA LEU A 207 22.60 -10.61 1.87
C LEU A 207 22.39 -9.75 0.63
N ASN A 208 21.60 -10.23 -0.32
CA ASN A 208 21.23 -9.47 -1.52
C ASN A 208 19.86 -8.85 -1.32
N ALA A 209 19.66 -7.59 -1.70
CA ALA A 209 18.34 -6.97 -1.66
C ALA A 209 17.54 -7.36 -2.91
N ASP A 210 16.54 -8.21 -2.73
CA ASP A 210 15.58 -8.75 -3.72
C ASP A 210 14.21 -8.03 -3.70
N ALA A 211 13.94 -7.26 -2.65
CA ALA A 211 12.78 -6.38 -2.62
C ALA A 211 13.11 -5.07 -1.90
N ALA A 212 12.58 -3.96 -2.41
CA ALA A 212 12.73 -2.67 -1.76
C ALA A 212 11.56 -1.73 -2.08
N GLN A 213 11.11 -0.96 -1.10
CA GLN A 213 10.14 0.11 -1.26
C GLN A 213 10.56 1.36 -0.49
N ASP A 214 10.61 2.51 -1.17
CA ASP A 214 10.79 3.82 -0.53
C ASP A 214 9.43 4.36 -0.05
N LEU A 215 9.26 4.47 1.26
CA LEU A 215 8.07 5.07 1.89
C LEU A 215 8.22 6.59 2.09
N GLY A 216 9.35 7.15 1.65
CA GLY A 216 9.72 8.54 1.82
C GLY A 216 10.31 8.84 3.21
N GLY A 217 11.05 9.96 3.29
CA GLY A 217 11.64 10.41 4.55
C GLY A 217 12.77 9.52 5.08
N GLY A 218 13.37 8.68 4.22
CA GLY A 218 14.42 7.73 4.61
C GLY A 218 13.88 6.42 5.20
N ILE A 219 12.56 6.19 5.09
CA ILE A 219 11.94 4.95 5.52
C ILE A 219 11.91 3.98 4.34
N LEU A 220 12.46 2.78 4.55
CA LEU A 220 12.51 1.73 3.54
C LEU A 220 11.82 0.47 4.07
N LEU A 221 11.15 -0.26 3.18
CA LEU A 221 10.85 -1.67 3.36
C LEU A 221 11.80 -2.46 2.48
N MET A 222 12.36 -3.55 2.99
CA MET A 222 13.33 -4.39 2.26
C MET A 222 13.10 -5.87 2.60
N SER A 223 13.40 -6.74 1.65
CA SER A 223 13.61 -8.18 1.88
C SER A 223 15.01 -8.56 1.39
N PHE A 224 15.41 -9.81 1.65
CA PHE A 224 16.71 -10.30 1.21
C PHE A 224 16.65 -11.78 0.81
N ASP A 225 17.49 -12.14 -0.16
CA ASP A 225 17.57 -13.46 -0.81
C ASP A 225 17.86 -14.65 0.12
N THR A 226 18.25 -14.36 1.36
CA THR A 226 18.63 -15.37 2.34
C THR A 226 18.32 -14.93 3.76
N THR A 227 18.00 -15.91 4.60
CA THR A 227 17.90 -15.74 6.07
C THR A 227 19.18 -15.10 6.64
N GLY A 228 19.01 -14.08 7.49
CA GLY A 228 20.13 -13.27 7.99
C GLY A 228 19.92 -12.63 9.36
N GLU A 229 20.84 -11.74 9.71
CA GLU A 229 20.75 -10.86 10.86
C GLU A 229 21.22 -9.45 10.46
N VAL A 230 20.42 -8.42 10.79
CA VAL A 230 20.81 -7.02 10.62
C VAL A 230 20.63 -6.27 11.93
N ALA A 231 21.70 -5.64 12.41
CA ALA A 231 21.70 -4.88 13.67
C ALA A 231 21.10 -5.63 14.90
N GLY A 232 21.24 -6.96 14.96
CA GLY A 232 20.67 -7.80 16.03
C GLY A 232 19.26 -8.34 15.76
N LEU A 233 18.63 -7.97 14.65
CA LEU A 233 17.34 -8.48 14.20
C LEU A 233 17.58 -9.68 13.28
N VAL A 234 17.17 -10.87 13.73
CA VAL A 234 17.18 -12.10 12.91
C VAL A 234 15.90 -12.15 12.10
N PHE A 235 16.00 -12.55 10.83
CA PHE A 235 14.91 -12.64 9.88
C PHE A 235 15.16 -13.78 8.89
N ASN A 236 14.10 -14.27 8.24
CA ASN A 236 14.18 -15.22 7.13
C ASN A 236 13.99 -14.52 5.78
N ASP A 237 14.31 -15.20 4.69
CA ASP A 237 14.19 -14.72 3.30
C ASP A 237 12.75 -14.31 2.93
N GLU A 238 11.74 -14.91 3.52
CA GLU A 238 10.34 -14.51 3.29
C GLU A 238 9.87 -13.27 4.10
N ASP A 239 10.74 -12.70 4.93
CA ASP A 239 10.40 -11.61 5.83
C ASP A 239 10.59 -10.24 5.19
N VAL A 240 9.89 -9.25 5.75
CA VAL A 240 10.04 -7.85 5.38
C VAL A 240 10.58 -7.08 6.56
N LEU A 241 11.69 -6.40 6.31
CA LEU A 241 12.28 -5.49 7.26
C LEU A 241 11.93 -4.06 6.94
N ARG A 242 11.69 -3.28 7.99
CA ARG A 242 11.53 -1.84 7.93
C ARG A 242 12.75 -1.15 8.50
N PHE A 243 13.39 -0.33 7.69
CA PHE A 243 14.38 0.65 8.13
C PHE A 243 13.71 2.00 8.33
N ASP A 244 13.82 2.59 9.53
CA ASP A 244 13.21 3.89 9.86
C ASP A 244 14.15 5.10 9.66
N GLY A 245 15.28 4.89 8.99
CA GLY A 245 16.39 5.84 8.88
C GLY A 245 17.44 5.68 10.00
N THR A 246 17.23 4.79 10.97
CA THR A 246 18.19 4.52 12.05
C THR A 246 18.12 3.10 12.59
N ASN A 247 16.93 2.50 12.66
CA ASN A 247 16.68 1.19 13.24
C ASN A 247 15.99 0.26 12.26
N TRP A 248 16.24 -1.02 12.45
CA TRP A 248 15.57 -2.12 11.77
C TRP A 248 14.47 -2.70 12.64
N ASN A 249 13.32 -3.00 12.04
CA ASN A 249 12.21 -3.71 12.67
C ASN A 249 11.65 -4.75 11.68
N LEU A 250 11.10 -5.85 12.19
CA LEU A 250 10.32 -6.79 11.38
C LEU A 250 8.95 -6.15 11.10
N GLU A 251 8.67 -5.83 9.83
CA GLU A 251 7.37 -5.30 9.40
C GLU A 251 6.40 -6.45 9.12
N PHE A 252 6.88 -7.49 8.44
CA PHE A 252 6.11 -8.68 8.10
C PHE A 252 6.93 -9.95 8.33
N ASP A 253 6.29 -10.94 8.94
CA ASP A 253 6.80 -12.30 9.16
C ASP A 253 6.06 -13.24 8.21
N GLY A 254 6.71 -13.63 7.12
CA GLY A 254 6.08 -14.42 6.06
C GLY A 254 5.66 -15.79 6.55
N SER A 255 6.54 -16.45 7.32
CA SER A 255 6.26 -17.76 7.90
C SER A 255 5.07 -17.77 8.88
N ALA A 256 4.87 -16.67 9.59
CA ALA A 256 3.73 -16.52 10.51
C ALA A 256 2.41 -16.26 9.77
N ALA A 257 2.47 -15.66 8.57
CA ALA A 257 1.30 -15.41 7.74
C ALA A 257 0.81 -16.70 7.06
N ASP A 258 1.71 -17.42 6.38
CA ASP A 258 1.45 -18.73 5.77
C ASP A 258 2.76 -19.51 5.62
N SER A 259 2.76 -20.79 5.98
CA SER A 259 3.91 -21.68 5.79
C SER A 259 4.35 -21.85 4.34
N ALA A 260 3.48 -21.58 3.37
CA ALA A 260 3.82 -21.62 1.95
C ALA A 260 4.77 -20.48 1.53
N TRP A 261 4.85 -19.38 2.29
CA TRP A 261 5.79 -18.28 2.06
C TRP A 261 7.25 -18.69 2.26
N VAL A 262 7.52 -19.67 3.13
CA VAL A 262 8.88 -20.18 3.38
C VAL A 262 9.52 -20.77 2.11
N ALA A 263 8.69 -21.15 1.13
CA ALA A 263 9.18 -21.64 -0.15
C ALA A 263 9.18 -20.57 -1.24
N ALA A 264 8.66 -19.37 -0.96
CA ALA A 264 8.39 -18.38 -1.99
C ALA A 264 9.66 -17.63 -2.44
N ASP A 265 10.61 -17.34 -1.54
CA ASP A 265 11.71 -16.37 -1.76
C ASP A 265 11.15 -15.00 -2.21
N LEU A 266 11.18 -14.00 -1.32
CA LEU A 266 10.33 -12.81 -1.50
C LEU A 266 10.97 -11.77 -2.44
N ASP A 267 10.87 -11.99 -3.75
CA ASP A 267 11.45 -11.10 -4.78
C ASP A 267 10.68 -9.78 -5.02
N ALA A 268 9.69 -9.47 -4.19
CA ALA A 268 8.83 -8.31 -4.41
C ALA A 268 8.15 -7.84 -3.13
N ILE A 269 7.93 -6.52 -3.00
CA ILE A 269 7.16 -5.99 -1.88
C ILE A 269 6.37 -4.71 -2.19
N MET A 270 5.19 -4.58 -1.58
CA MET A 270 4.63 -3.27 -1.23
C MET A 270 3.71 -3.35 -0.02
N VAL A 271 3.83 -2.46 0.99
CA VAL A 271 2.72 -2.09 1.90
C VAL A 271 2.90 -0.74 2.62
N PRO A 272 1.87 0.09 2.93
CA PRO A 272 0.45 0.09 2.53
C PRO A 272 0.16 1.01 1.32
N GLU A 273 -0.94 0.73 0.61
CA GLU A 273 -1.47 1.68 -0.39
C GLU A 273 -1.81 3.02 0.29
N ALA A 274 -1.08 4.07 -0.08
CA ALA A 274 -1.35 5.46 0.31
C ALA A 274 -2.78 5.92 -0.09
N GLU A 275 -3.46 5.14 -0.95
CA GLU A 275 -4.70 5.46 -1.65
C GLU A 275 -5.99 5.01 -0.93
N ARG A 276 -5.93 4.49 0.32
CA ARG A 276 -7.13 4.05 1.08
C ARG A 276 -8.25 5.10 1.21
N TRP A 277 -7.97 6.37 0.95
CA TRP A 277 -8.99 7.42 0.92
C TRP A 277 -9.95 7.31 -0.27
N LEU A 278 -9.55 6.71 -1.39
CA LEU A 278 -10.40 6.60 -2.59
C LEU A 278 -11.32 5.37 -2.55
N MET A 279 -10.85 4.23 -2.01
CA MET A 279 -11.65 3.00 -1.91
C MET A 279 -12.83 3.11 -0.92
N LEU A 280 -12.65 3.80 0.22
CA LEU A 280 -13.74 4.06 1.16
C LEU A 280 -14.75 5.11 0.64
N GLY A 281 -14.33 6.00 -0.27
CA GLY A 281 -15.20 6.99 -0.90
C GLY A 281 -16.12 6.41 -1.98
N GLY A 282 -15.63 5.44 -2.78
CA GLY A 282 -16.39 4.81 -3.86
C GLY A 282 -17.52 3.89 -3.37
N GLY A 283 -17.28 3.16 -2.27
CA GLY A 283 -18.25 2.22 -1.71
C GLY A 283 -19.50 2.87 -1.09
N LEU A 284 -19.42 4.13 -0.64
CA LEU A 284 -20.53 4.81 0.02
C LEU A 284 -21.55 5.45 -0.95
N ILE A 285 -21.23 5.57 -2.24
CA ILE A 285 -22.13 6.20 -3.23
C ILE A 285 -23.17 5.21 -3.80
N LEU A 286 -22.97 3.89 -3.65
CA LEU A 286 -23.93 2.90 -4.17
C LEU A 286 -25.13 2.61 -3.26
N LEU A 287 -25.18 3.11 -2.01
CA LEU A 287 -26.31 2.86 -1.10
C LEU A 287 -27.36 3.98 -0.98
N ALA A 288 -27.25 5.05 -1.77
CA ALA A 288 -28.19 6.19 -1.70
C ALA A 288 -29.21 6.28 -2.85
N SER A 289 -29.20 5.38 -3.84
CA SER A 289 -30.05 5.51 -5.04
C SER A 289 -31.19 4.48 -5.19
N SER A 290 -31.39 3.55 -4.25
CA SER A 290 -32.52 2.59 -4.31
C SER A 290 -33.82 3.10 -3.66
N GLY A 291 -33.84 4.32 -3.13
CA GLY A 291 -34.99 4.90 -2.45
C GLY A 291 -35.89 5.76 -3.35
N GLY A 292 -36.69 5.14 -4.22
CA GLY A 292 -37.96 5.74 -4.64
C GLY A 292 -38.24 5.82 -6.14
N ARG A 293 -38.84 4.76 -6.69
CA ARG A 293 -39.79 4.91 -7.81
C ARG A 293 -41.06 4.12 -7.54
N SER A 294 -42.02 4.81 -6.94
CA SER A 294 -43.40 4.38 -6.78
C SER A 294 -44.14 4.45 -8.12
N SER A 295 -44.51 3.27 -8.63
CA SER A 295 -45.75 2.91 -9.32
C SER A 295 -46.51 3.95 -10.14
N ARG A 296 -46.61 3.71 -11.46
CA ARG A 296 -47.88 3.87 -12.19
C ARG A 296 -47.93 2.98 -13.43
N THR A 297 -48.35 1.73 -13.22
CA THR A 297 -48.79 0.82 -14.29
C THR A 297 -50.11 1.34 -14.84
N HIS A 298 -50.07 2.03 -15.98
CA HIS A 298 -51.27 2.35 -16.75
C HIS A 298 -51.50 1.22 -17.75
N LEU A 299 -52.50 0.37 -17.46
CA LEU A 299 -53.06 -0.59 -18.40
C LEU A 299 -53.68 0.16 -19.58
N GLN A 300 -53.22 -0.14 -20.81
CA GLN A 300 -53.92 0.15 -22.06
C GLN A 300 -54.19 -1.19 -22.78
N PRO A 301 -55.39 -1.36 -23.36
CA PRO A 301 -55.84 -2.66 -23.87
C PRO A 301 -55.35 -2.96 -25.29
N PHE A 302 -55.27 -4.27 -25.55
CA PHE A 302 -55.49 -5.00 -26.80
C PHE A 302 -55.85 -4.17 -28.05
N ASN A 303 -55.07 -4.35 -29.13
CA ASN A 303 -55.64 -4.39 -30.47
C ASN A 303 -54.91 -5.40 -31.37
N ALA A 304 -55.69 -6.31 -31.93
CA ALA A 304 -55.30 -7.34 -32.88
C ALA A 304 -55.61 -6.89 -34.31
N ALA A 305 -54.66 -7.07 -35.24
CA ALA A 305 -54.86 -7.23 -36.70
C ALA A 305 -53.48 -7.61 -37.30
N HIS A 306 -53.22 -8.80 -37.84
CA HIS A 306 -53.73 -9.42 -39.09
C HIS A 306 -53.19 -8.78 -40.39
N ASN A 307 -52.21 -9.45 -41.03
CA ASN A 307 -52.01 -9.71 -42.48
C ASN A 307 -50.53 -10.06 -42.75
N VAL A 308 -50.17 -11.30 -43.12
CA VAL A 308 -50.19 -11.90 -44.48
C VAL A 308 -49.39 -11.09 -45.50
N ARG A 309 -48.15 -11.52 -45.78
CA ARG A 309 -47.72 -12.15 -47.05
C ARG A 309 -46.36 -12.81 -46.89
#